data_AF-A0A2E1HAI6-F1
#
_entry.id   AF-A0A2E1HAI6-F1
#
_cell.length_a   1.000
_cell.length_b   1.000
_cell.length_c   1.000
_cell.angle_alpha   90.00
_cell.angle_beta   90.00
_cell.angle_gamma   90.00
#
_symmetry.space_group_name_H-M   'P 1'
#
loop_
_entity.id
_entity.type
_entity.pdbx_description
1 polymer ?
#
loop_
_entity_poly.entity_id
_entity_poly.type
_entity_poly.pdbx_seq_one_letter_code
_entity_poly.pdbx_strand_id
1 'polypeptide(L)'
;MIILRVYKGIADHFPLRLTEWVMMLPTFGMAAAFQASPDMFAVSPSFGSLARWADEGTWGLIVLFCGVVRLAALTINGTFQGFRFSPHLRFGASLLGIFFWSQWTLGFLLSWASSGGAPSAIVAYGTFCAMELANLTRSGSDIGKDIRGA
;
A
#
# COMPACT_ATOMS: atom_id res chain seq x y z
N MET A 1 25.52 13.17 10.27
CA MET A 1 24.90 11.83 10.52
C MET A 1 23.67 11.67 9.65
N ILE A 2 23.72 10.74 8.69
CA ILE A 2 22.60 10.43 7.78
C ILE A 2 21.37 9.95 8.57
N ILE A 3 21.58 9.14 9.61
CA ILE A 3 20.51 8.62 10.48
C ILE A 3 19.73 9.75 11.15
N LEU A 4 20.42 10.75 11.74
CA LEU A 4 19.76 11.91 12.35
C LEU A 4 18.99 12.76 11.32
N ARG A 5 19.45 12.83 10.06
CA ARG A 5 18.75 13.54 8.99
C ARG A 5 17.48 12.81 8.58
N VAL A 6 17.56 11.49 8.39
CA VAL A 6 16.40 10.64 8.09
C VAL A 6 15.37 10.73 9.23
N TYR A 7 15.81 10.62 10.49
CA TYR A 7 14.91 10.71 11.63
C TYR A 7 14.19 12.06 11.71
N LYS A 8 14.91 13.19 11.58
CA LYS A 8 14.30 14.52 11.58
C LYS A 8 13.35 14.71 10.39
N GLY A 9 13.75 14.30 9.18
CA GLY A 9 12.91 14.40 8.00
C GLY A 9 11.62 13.57 8.10
N ILE A 10 11.67 12.40 8.73
CA ILE A 10 10.49 11.60 9.05
C ILE A 10 9.62 12.33 10.07
N ALA A 11 10.18 12.78 11.19
CA ALA A 11 9.44 13.43 12.27
C ALA A 11 8.71 14.70 11.80
N ASP A 12 9.38 15.55 11.01
CA ASP A 12 8.83 16.83 10.53
C ASP A 12 7.63 16.64 9.58
N HIS A 13 7.61 15.55 8.82
CA HIS A 13 6.56 15.27 7.83
C HIS A 13 5.55 14.21 8.27
N PHE A 14 5.77 13.58 9.42
CA PHE A 14 4.95 12.49 9.93
C PHE A 14 3.45 12.84 10.04
N PRO A 15 3.04 14.02 10.56
CA PRO A 15 1.61 14.34 10.70
C PRO A 15 0.89 14.49 9.36
N LEU A 16 1.57 15.08 8.38
CA LEU A 16 1.03 15.30 7.03
C LEU A 16 0.95 14.01 6.21
N ARG A 17 1.79 13.03 6.54
CA ARG A 17 1.95 11.77 5.78
C ARG A 17 1.68 10.52 6.61
N LEU A 18 0.93 10.69 7.70
CA LEU A 18 0.61 9.61 8.63
C LEU A 18 0.00 8.41 7.91
N THR A 19 -0.90 8.65 6.96
CA THR A 19 -1.57 7.60 6.19
C THR A 19 -0.59 6.84 5.28
N GLU A 20 0.43 7.49 4.72
CA GLU A 20 1.44 6.81 3.91
C GLU A 20 2.28 5.84 4.75
N TRP A 21 2.64 6.27 5.97
CA TRP A 21 3.37 5.46 6.96
C TRP A 21 2.51 4.36 7.57
N VAL A 22 1.26 4.64 7.92
CA VAL A 22 0.33 3.65 8.47
C VAL A 22 0.12 2.52 7.47
N MET A 23 0.03 2.82 6.18
CA MET A 23 -0.11 1.81 5.12
C MET A 23 1.10 0.87 4.97
N MET A 24 2.25 1.18 5.58
CA MET A 24 3.36 0.23 5.67
C MET A 24 2.99 -1.00 6.47
N LEU A 25 2.19 -0.83 7.54
CA LEU A 25 1.80 -1.92 8.42
C LEU A 25 0.98 -3.00 7.71
N PRO A 26 -0.15 -2.70 7.02
CA PRO A 26 -0.88 -3.73 6.31
C PRO A 26 -0.07 -4.30 5.14
N THR A 27 0.77 -3.52 4.45
CA THR A 27 1.56 -4.03 3.33
C THR A 27 2.63 -5.03 3.77
N PHE A 28 3.49 -4.68 4.72
CA PHE A 28 4.50 -5.60 5.23
C PHE A 28 3.93 -6.69 6.14
N GLY A 29 2.87 -6.36 6.89
CA GLY A 29 2.14 -7.34 7.70
C GLY A 29 1.50 -8.43 6.84
N MET A 30 0.90 -8.07 5.70
CA MET A 30 0.36 -9.05 4.75
C MET A 30 1.48 -9.87 4.09
N ALA A 31 2.59 -9.23 3.71
CA ALA A 31 3.77 -9.95 3.20
C ALA A 31 4.27 -11.00 4.20
N ALA A 32 4.41 -10.63 5.48
CA ALA A 32 4.82 -11.54 6.54
C ALA A 32 3.79 -12.64 6.80
N ALA A 33 2.49 -12.31 6.75
CA ALA A 33 1.42 -13.29 6.93
C ALA A 33 1.43 -14.37 5.85
N PHE A 34 1.73 -14.01 4.59
CA PHE A 34 1.92 -15.00 3.52
C PHE A 34 3.08 -15.96 3.79
N GLN A 35 4.20 -15.46 4.30
CA GLN A 35 5.34 -16.30 4.65
C GLN A 35 5.05 -17.18 5.87
N ALA A 36 4.25 -16.69 6.82
CA ALA A 36 3.87 -17.42 8.02
C ALA A 36 2.79 -18.48 7.77
N SER A 37 1.96 -18.31 6.73
CA SER A 37 0.87 -19.22 6.37
C SER A 37 0.87 -19.52 4.87
N PRO A 38 1.74 -20.42 4.38
CA PRO A 38 1.84 -20.73 2.96
C PRO A 38 0.55 -21.29 2.34
N ASP A 39 -0.29 -21.97 3.13
CA ASP A 39 -1.56 -22.57 2.68
C ASP A 39 -2.78 -21.70 3.03
N MET A 40 -2.61 -20.38 3.18
CA MET A 40 -3.66 -19.47 3.65
C MET A 40 -4.94 -19.53 2.80
N PHE A 41 -4.83 -19.72 1.48
CA PHE A 41 -6.02 -19.74 0.62
C PHE A 41 -6.82 -21.04 0.77
N ALA A 42 -6.20 -22.13 1.23
CA ALA A 42 -6.91 -23.38 1.49
C ALA A 42 -7.77 -23.32 2.77
N VAL A 43 -7.52 -22.37 3.67
CA VAL A 43 -8.19 -22.29 4.98
C VAL A 43 -9.64 -21.79 4.88
N SER A 44 -9.97 -20.97 3.88
CA SER A 44 -11.30 -20.37 3.76
C SER A 44 -11.76 -20.17 2.32
N PRO A 45 -13.04 -20.42 2.02
CA PRO A 45 -13.65 -20.06 0.73
C PRO A 45 -13.53 -18.57 0.39
N SER A 46 -13.29 -17.71 1.39
CA SER A 46 -13.12 -16.27 1.20
C SER A 46 -11.97 -15.90 0.27
N PHE A 47 -10.95 -16.76 0.16
CA PHE A 47 -9.82 -16.58 -0.74
C PHE A 47 -10.03 -17.17 -2.15
N GLY A 48 -11.17 -17.83 -2.40
CA GLY A 48 -11.38 -18.64 -3.59
C GLY A 48 -11.18 -17.90 -4.91
N SER A 49 -11.62 -16.64 -5.02
CA SER A 49 -11.38 -15.84 -6.23
C SER A 49 -9.92 -15.43 -6.39
N LEU A 50 -9.24 -15.07 -5.28
CA LEU A 50 -7.83 -14.68 -5.30
C LEU A 50 -6.93 -15.86 -5.71
N ALA A 51 -7.23 -17.06 -5.19
CA ALA A 51 -6.53 -18.30 -5.52
C ALA A 51 -6.67 -18.70 -7.00
N ARG A 52 -7.74 -18.29 -7.68
CA ARG A 52 -7.90 -18.51 -9.13
C ARG A 52 -7.02 -17.58 -9.98
N TRP A 53 -6.61 -16.43 -9.43
CA TRP A 53 -5.83 -15.44 -10.16
C TRP A 53 -4.33 -15.67 -9.97
N ALA A 54 -3.89 -15.98 -8.76
CA ALA A 54 -2.52 -16.33 -8.45
C ALA A 54 -2.44 -17.08 -7.11
N ASP A 55 -1.33 -17.81 -6.89
CA ASP A 55 -1.05 -18.48 -5.62
C ASP A 55 -0.59 -17.51 -4.52
N GLU A 56 -0.55 -18.00 -3.29
CA GLU A 56 -0.14 -17.26 -2.09
C GLU A 56 1.25 -16.64 -2.24
N GLY A 57 2.20 -17.38 -2.81
CA GLY A 57 3.56 -16.94 -3.03
C GLY A 57 3.62 -15.73 -3.96
N THR A 58 2.88 -15.77 -5.06
CA THR A 58 2.80 -14.67 -6.02
C THR A 58 2.19 -13.43 -5.39
N TRP A 59 1.07 -13.56 -4.65
CA TRP A 59 0.49 -12.44 -3.93
C TRP A 59 1.42 -11.86 -2.86
N GLY A 60 2.15 -12.73 -2.16
CA GLY A 60 3.19 -12.37 -1.19
C GLY A 60 4.30 -11.53 -1.82
N LEU A 61 4.80 -11.93 -2.99
CA LEU A 61 5.82 -11.19 -3.72
C LEU A 61 5.30 -9.84 -4.22
N ILE A 62 4.07 -9.77 -4.74
CA ILE A 62 3.46 -8.53 -5.21
C ILE A 62 3.31 -7.54 -4.05
N VAL A 63 2.77 -7.96 -2.91
CA VAL A 63 2.56 -7.06 -1.77
C VAL A 63 3.89 -6.61 -1.15
N LEU A 64 4.89 -7.50 -1.11
CA LEU A 64 6.24 -7.16 -0.68
C LEU A 64 6.86 -6.11 -1.61
N PHE A 65 6.73 -6.29 -2.93
CA PHE A 65 7.19 -5.32 -3.91
C PHE A 65 6.54 -3.94 -3.70
N CYS A 66 5.21 -3.89 -3.51
CA CYS A 66 4.50 -2.66 -3.17
C CYS A 66 5.07 -2.00 -1.90
N GLY A 67 5.36 -2.80 -0.87
CA GLY A 67 5.94 -2.35 0.39
C GLY A 67 7.34 -1.75 0.21
N VAL A 68 8.21 -2.42 -0.55
CA VAL A 68 9.56 -1.94 -0.84
C VAL A 68 9.53 -0.63 -1.62
N VAL A 69 8.68 -0.51 -2.64
CA VAL A 69 8.53 0.74 -3.42
C VAL A 69 8.05 1.88 -2.52
N ARG A 70 7.07 1.63 -1.66
CA ARG A 70 6.59 2.62 -0.68
C ARG A 70 7.68 3.04 0.30
N LEU A 71 8.40 2.07 0.88
CA LEU A 71 9.50 2.34 1.81
C LEU A 71 10.58 3.19 1.15
N ALA A 72 10.94 2.87 -0.10
CA ALA A 72 11.90 3.64 -0.87
C ALA A 72 11.41 5.08 -1.09
N ALA A 73 10.15 5.28 -1.50
CA ALA A 73 9.56 6.60 -1.70
C ALA A 73 9.57 7.45 -0.41
N LEU A 74 9.20 6.84 0.72
CA LEU A 74 9.21 7.50 2.05
C LEU A 74 10.64 7.82 2.52
N THR A 75 11.59 6.92 2.29
CA THR A 75 12.99 7.12 2.67
C THR A 75 13.65 8.22 1.84
N ILE A 76 13.44 8.21 0.52
CA ILE A 76 13.94 9.27 -0.38
C ILE A 76 13.36 10.62 0.04
N ASN A 77 12.05 10.67 0.33
CA ASN A 77 11.42 11.88 0.79
C ASN A 77 12.02 12.39 2.12
N GLY A 78 12.18 11.52 3.13
CA GLY A 78 12.74 11.91 4.43
C GLY A 78 14.22 12.27 4.39
N THR A 79 14.97 11.78 3.40
CA THR A 79 16.42 11.99 3.28
C THR A 79 16.78 13.24 2.46
N PHE A 80 16.08 13.48 1.35
CA PHE A 80 16.38 14.56 0.41
C PHE A 80 15.33 15.68 0.54
N GLN A 81 15.55 16.60 1.47
CA GLN A 81 14.70 17.80 1.58
C GLN A 81 14.78 18.62 0.28
N GLY A 82 13.63 18.89 -0.34
CA GLY A 82 13.53 19.64 -1.59
C GLY A 82 13.71 18.82 -2.89
N PHE A 83 13.71 17.48 -2.83
CA PHE A 83 13.76 16.68 -4.05
C PHE A 83 12.46 16.81 -4.87
N ARG A 84 12.55 17.51 -6.01
CA ARG A 84 11.42 17.82 -6.92
C ARG A 84 10.59 16.60 -7.32
N PHE A 85 11.19 15.42 -7.50
CA PHE A 85 10.46 14.24 -7.92
C PHE A 85 9.87 13.41 -6.77
N SER A 86 10.05 13.85 -5.53
CA SER A 86 9.54 13.12 -4.36
C SER A 86 8.00 12.95 -4.36
N PRO A 87 7.19 13.95 -4.75
CA PRO A 87 5.75 13.77 -4.91
C PRO A 87 5.38 12.70 -5.94
N HIS A 88 6.11 12.62 -7.05
CA HIS A 88 5.88 11.62 -8.10
C HIS A 88 6.16 10.19 -7.62
N LEU A 89 7.24 9.99 -6.85
CA LEU A 89 7.56 8.68 -6.27
C LEU A 89 6.48 8.21 -5.29
N ARG A 90 5.99 9.12 -4.44
CA ARG A 90 4.89 8.83 -3.50
C ARG A 90 3.57 8.55 -4.21
N PHE A 91 3.29 9.29 -5.28
CA PHE A 91 2.13 9.05 -6.13
C PHE A 91 2.20 7.66 -6.76
N GLY A 92 3.34 7.31 -7.37
CA GLY A 92 3.55 5.98 -7.95
C GLY A 92 3.42 4.85 -6.93
N ALA A 93 3.99 5.01 -5.73
CA ALA A 93 3.86 4.03 -4.65
C ALA A 93 2.39 3.83 -4.22
N SER A 94 1.63 4.92 -4.12
CA SER A 94 0.20 4.87 -3.77
C SER A 94 -0.65 4.28 -4.90
N LEU A 95 -0.24 4.47 -6.17
CA LEU A 95 -0.89 3.90 -7.33
C LEU A 95 -0.74 2.37 -7.38
N LEU A 96 0.47 1.88 -7.09
CA LEU A 96 0.71 0.44 -6.96
C LEU A 96 -0.06 -0.14 -5.76
N GLY A 97 -0.07 0.57 -4.64
CA GLY A 97 -0.82 0.19 -3.44
C GLY A 97 -2.32 0.07 -3.70
N ILE A 98 -2.94 1.10 -4.29
CA ILE A 98 -4.39 1.05 -4.57
C ILE A 98 -4.72 -0.06 -5.57
N PHE A 99 -3.87 -0.29 -6.58
CA PHE A 99 -4.07 -1.38 -7.52
C PHE A 99 -4.10 -2.72 -6.78
N PHE A 100 -3.08 -3.02 -5.95
CA PHE A 100 -3.03 -4.24 -5.16
C PHE A 100 -4.26 -4.41 -4.25
N TRP A 101 -4.57 -3.42 -3.42
CA TRP A 101 -5.69 -3.51 -2.48
C TRP A 101 -7.05 -3.58 -3.17
N SER A 102 -7.19 -3.00 -4.37
CA SER A 102 -8.41 -3.11 -5.17
C SER A 102 -8.65 -4.54 -5.66
N GLN A 103 -7.59 -5.24 -6.09
CA GLN A 103 -7.69 -6.65 -6.48
C GLN A 103 -8.11 -7.50 -5.29
N TRP A 104 -7.52 -7.26 -4.11
CA TRP A 104 -7.91 -7.95 -2.87
C TRP A 104 -9.38 -7.72 -2.52
N THR A 105 -9.79 -6.46 -2.47
CA THR A 105 -11.17 -6.09 -2.17
C THR A 105 -12.15 -6.74 -3.14
N LEU A 106 -11.82 -6.75 -4.45
CA LEU A 106 -12.62 -7.37 -5.49
C LEU A 106 -12.65 -8.91 -5.35
N GLY A 107 -11.53 -9.54 -5.05
CA GLY A 107 -11.45 -10.99 -4.86
C GLY A 107 -12.32 -11.47 -3.69
N PHE A 108 -12.33 -10.73 -2.58
CA PHE A 108 -13.24 -11.02 -1.47
C PHE A 108 -14.70 -10.73 -1.81
N LEU A 109 -14.98 -9.66 -2.56
CA LEU A 109 -16.34 -9.34 -3.02
C LEU A 109 -16.91 -10.46 -3.91
N LEU A 110 -16.13 -10.94 -4.88
CA LEU A 110 -16.53 -12.03 -5.78
C LEU A 110 -16.69 -13.35 -5.04
N SER A 111 -15.83 -13.64 -4.06
CA SER A 111 -15.92 -14.86 -3.24
C SER A 111 -17.13 -14.82 -2.30
N TRP A 112 -17.48 -13.66 -1.76
CA TRP A 112 -18.73 -13.46 -1.01
C TRP A 112 -19.96 -13.70 -1.91
N ALA A 113 -19.97 -13.09 -3.10
CA ALA A 113 -21.10 -13.20 -4.04
C ALA A 113 -21.32 -14.61 -4.59
N SER A 114 -20.26 -15.41 -4.73
CA SER A 114 -20.33 -16.74 -5.39
C SER A 114 -20.22 -17.93 -4.46
N SER A 115 -19.50 -17.80 -3.34
CA SER A 115 -18.99 -18.95 -2.56
C SER A 115 -19.19 -18.79 -1.05
N GLY A 116 -19.87 -17.73 -0.59
CA GLY A 116 -20.16 -17.50 0.83
C GLY A 116 -18.97 -16.99 1.65
N GLY A 117 -17.99 -16.32 1.03
CA GLY A 117 -16.86 -15.70 1.73
C GLY A 117 -17.26 -14.60 2.74
N ALA A 118 -16.37 -14.22 3.66
CA ALA A 118 -16.68 -13.24 4.70
C ALA A 118 -16.68 -11.78 4.17
N PRO A 119 -17.78 -11.01 4.30
CA PRO A 119 -17.84 -9.64 3.80
C PRO A 119 -17.02 -8.64 4.63
N SER A 120 -16.62 -8.99 5.85
CA SER A 120 -15.76 -8.15 6.71
C SER A 120 -14.42 -7.81 6.06
N ALA A 121 -13.87 -8.75 5.27
CA ALA A 121 -12.65 -8.54 4.50
C ALA A 121 -12.81 -7.44 3.44
N ILE A 122 -13.99 -7.32 2.83
CA ILE A 122 -14.29 -6.26 1.84
C ILE A 122 -14.18 -4.89 2.51
N VAL A 123 -14.71 -4.76 3.73
CA VAL A 123 -14.63 -3.51 4.51
C VAL A 123 -13.19 -3.21 4.91
N ALA A 124 -12.44 -4.21 5.39
CA ALA A 124 -11.05 -4.04 5.79
C ALA A 124 -10.15 -3.63 4.61
N TYR A 125 -10.11 -4.41 3.53
CA TYR A 125 -9.27 -4.12 2.37
C TYR A 125 -9.78 -2.91 1.57
N GLY A 126 -11.10 -2.68 1.54
CA GLY A 126 -11.68 -1.47 0.97
C GLY A 126 -11.28 -0.20 1.71
N THR A 127 -11.08 -0.27 3.03
CA THR A 127 -10.53 0.84 3.82
C THR A 127 -9.11 1.15 3.40
N PHE A 128 -8.28 0.14 3.11
CA PHE A 128 -6.93 0.35 2.58
C PHE A 128 -6.96 1.02 1.20
N CYS A 129 -7.90 0.65 0.32
CA CYS A 129 -8.12 1.37 -0.94
C CYS A 129 -8.43 2.86 -0.71
N ALA A 130 -9.31 3.17 0.25
CA ALA A 130 -9.65 4.55 0.58
C ALA A 130 -8.44 5.33 1.11
N MET A 131 -7.61 4.70 1.95
CA MET A 131 -6.36 5.29 2.42
C MET A 131 -5.37 5.56 1.27
N GLU A 132 -5.25 4.65 0.32
CA GLU A 132 -4.39 4.88 -0.85
C GLU A 132 -4.91 5.96 -1.78
N LEU A 133 -6.23 6.05 -1.95
CA LEU A 133 -6.85 7.15 -2.69
C LEU A 133 -6.58 8.50 -2.02
N ALA A 134 -6.64 8.56 -0.69
CA ALA A 134 -6.26 9.75 0.07
C ALA A 134 -4.76 10.10 -0.12
N ASN A 135 -3.88 9.10 -0.16
CA ASN A 135 -2.45 9.32 -0.44
C ASN A 135 -2.22 9.81 -1.88
N LEU A 136 -2.92 9.26 -2.87
CA LEU A 136 -2.87 9.68 -4.27
C LEU A 136 -3.33 11.12 -4.47
N THR A 137 -4.46 11.49 -3.87
CA THR A 137 -4.98 12.87 -3.97
C THR A 137 -4.04 13.88 -3.33
N ARG A 138 -3.44 13.57 -2.17
CA ARG A 138 -2.45 14.42 -1.50
C ARG A 138 -1.18 14.57 -2.33
N SER A 139 -0.59 13.46 -2.76
CA SER A 139 0.64 13.48 -3.59
C SER A 139 0.41 14.13 -4.96
N GLY A 140 -0.76 13.91 -5.58
CA GLY A 140 -1.16 14.58 -6.81
C GLY A 140 -1.35 16.09 -6.65
N SER A 141 -1.91 16.53 -5.52
CA SER A 141 -2.02 17.96 -5.19
C SER A 141 -0.64 18.61 -5.02
N ASP A 142 0.32 17.90 -4.44
CA ASP A 142 1.70 18.38 -4.31
C ASP A 142 2.36 18.52 -5.70
N ILE A 143 2.20 17.55 -6.60
CA ILE A 143 2.67 17.64 -8.00
C ILE A 143 2.06 18.86 -8.70
N GLY A 144 0.76 19.09 -8.53
CA GLY A 144 0.06 20.22 -9.14
C GLY A 144 0.59 21.58 -8.67
N LYS A 145 1.02 21.70 -7.40
CA LYS A 145 1.66 22.92 -6.88
C LYS A 145 3.05 23.13 -7.48
N ASP A 146 3.83 22.05 -7.61
CA ASP A 146 5.18 22.12 -8.22
C ASP A 146 5.13 22.57 -9.69
N ILE A 147 4.10 22.16 -10.45
CA ILE A 147 3.91 22.60 -11.84
C ILE A 147 3.52 24.07 -11.92
N ARG A 148 2.68 24.57 -11.00
CA ARG A 148 2.18 25.96 -11.01
C ARG A 148 3.18 26.98 -10.45
N GLY A 149 4.15 26.53 -9.65
CA GLY A 149 5.20 27.37 -9.07
C GLY A 149 6.51 27.41 -9.88
N ALA A 150 6.58 26.69 -11.00
CA ALA A 150 7.69 26.68 -11.96
C ALA A 150 7.36 27.56 -13.18
#